data_AF-A0A381NAM0-F1
#
_entry.id   AF-A0A381NAM0-F1
#
_cell.length_a   1.000
_cell.length_b   1.000
_cell.length_c   1.000
_cell.angle_alpha   90.00
_cell.angle_beta   90.00
_cell.angle_gamma   90.00
#
_symmetry.space_group_name_H-M   'P 1'
#
loop_
_entity.id
_entity.type
_entity.pdbx_description
1 polymer ?
#
loop_
_entity_poly.entity_id
_entity_poly.type
_entity_poly.pdbx_seq_one_letter_code
_entity_poly.pdbx_strand_id
1 'polypeptide(L)' 'MEKLRIQGGRMLSGKVRVGGAKNAALPELVATLLTDEQVRLTNVPAVRDVATIIRLLEHLGV' A
#
# COMPACT_ATOMS: atom_id res chain seq x y z
N MET A 1 12.70 -18.03 6.06
CA MET A 1 12.76 -16.70 6.69
C MET A 1 13.54 -15.78 5.80
N GLU A 2 12.93 -14.66 5.38
CA GLU A 2 13.65 -13.63 4.63
C GLU A 2 14.60 -12.89 5.57
N LYS A 3 15.77 -12.50 5.04
CA LYS A 3 16.80 -11.78 5.78
C LYS A 3 17.34 -10.65 4.91
N LEU A 4 17.50 -9.48 5.51
CA LEU A 4 18.25 -8.37 4.91
C LEU A 4 19.65 -8.36 5.53
N ARG A 5 20.69 -8.51 4.70
CA ARG A 5 22.08 -8.32 5.11
C ARG A 5 22.53 -6.93 4.70
N ILE A 6 22.70 -6.04 5.68
CA ILE A 6 23.13 -4.65 5.46
C ILE A 6 24.64 -4.55 5.71
N GLN A 7 25.37 -3.92 4.79
CA GLN A 7 26.78 -3.57 4.98
C GLN A 7 26.88 -2.06 5.22
N GLY A 8 27.41 -1.67 6.38
CA GLY A 8 27.58 -0.27 6.77
C GLY A 8 28.76 0.41 6.08
N GLY A 9 29.05 1.65 6.51
CA GLY A 9 30.24 2.40 6.07
C GLY A 9 30.04 3.31 4.86
N ARG A 10 28.81 3.46 4.35
CA ARG A 10 28.47 4.37 3.25
C ARG A 10 27.42 5.40 3.69
N MET A 11 27.74 6.68 3.54
CA MET A 11 26.78 7.76 3.74
C MET A 11 25.77 7.76 2.59
N LEU A 12 24.47 7.86 2.90
CA LEU A 12 23.43 7.95 1.88
C LEU A 12 23.44 9.34 1.24
N SER A 13 23.33 9.38 -0.09
CA SER A 13 23.18 10.62 -0.86
C SER A 13 22.19 10.39 -2.01
N GLY A 14 21.28 11.34 -2.22
CA GLY A 14 20.25 11.27 -3.25
C GLY A 14 18.85 11.59 -2.71
N LYS A 15 17.85 11.29 -3.54
CA LYS A 15 16.42 11.47 -3.22
C LYS A 15 15.66 10.22 -3.61
N VAL A 16 14.63 9.89 -2.85
CA VAL A 16 13.67 8.82 -3.15
C VAL A 16 12.26 9.37 -3.08
N ARG A 17 11.35 8.82 -3.88
CA ARG A 17 9.92 9.11 -3.76
C ARG A 17 9.32 8.12 -2.77
N VAL A 18 8.58 8.64 -1.79
CA VAL A 18 7.81 7.81 -0.85
C VAL A 18 6.44 7.49 -1.44
N GLY A 19 5.92 6.30 -1.15
CA GLY A 19 4.53 5.97 -1.45
C GLY A 19 3.56 6.67 -0.50
N GLY A 20 2.26 6.50 -0.74
CA GLY A 20 1.22 7.03 0.15
C GLY A 20 1.21 6.38 1.53
N ALA A 21 0.41 6.94 2.42
CA ALA A 21 0.32 6.47 3.80
C ALA A 21 -0.55 5.21 3.90
N LYS A 22 0.00 4.12 4.47
CA LYS A 22 -0.75 2.88 4.72
C LYS A 22 -2.06 3.15 5.45
N ASN A 23 -2.00 3.94 6.51
CA ASN A 23 -3.16 4.17 7.37
C ASN A 23 -4.22 5.09 6.74
N ALA A 24 -3.91 5.75 5.62
CA ALA A 24 -4.89 6.43 4.78
C ALA A 24 -5.47 5.44 3.76
N ALA A 25 -4.61 4.68 3.07
CA ALA A 25 -5.02 3.74 2.03
C ALA A 25 -5.96 2.62 2.52
N LEU A 26 -5.75 2.09 3.72
CA LEU A 26 -6.59 1.00 4.24
C LEU A 26 -8.07 1.39 4.41
N PRO A 27 -8.43 2.47 5.14
CA PRO A 27 -9.83 2.90 5.23
C PRO A 27 -10.36 3.43 3.89
N GLU A 28 -9.54 4.09 3.07
CA GLU A 28 -9.95 4.55 1.73
C GLU A 28 -10.35 3.39 0.82
N LEU A 29 -9.62 2.26 0.84
CA LEU A 29 -9.98 1.05 0.11
C LEU A 29 -11.32 0.46 0.56
N VAL A 30 -11.61 0.48 1.86
CA VAL A 30 -12.89 -0.03 2.38
C VAL A 30 -14.02 0.96 2.09
N ALA A 31 -13.75 2.26 2.11
CA ALA A 31 -14.74 3.29 1.80
C ALA A 31 -15.25 3.23 0.37
N THR A 32 -14.54 2.59 -0.57
CA THR A 32 -15.04 2.39 -1.95
C THR A 32 -16.31 1.55 -1.99
N LEU A 33 -16.60 0.77 -0.95
CA LEU A 33 -17.83 -0.01 -0.82
C LEU A 33 -19.09 0.85 -0.59
N LEU A 34 -18.92 2.14 -0.28
CA LEU A 34 -20.03 3.05 0.05
C LEU A 34 -20.69 3.68 -1.20
N THR A 35 -20.21 3.38 -2.39
CA THR A 35 -20.73 3.88 -3.67
C THR A 35 -20.69 2.78 -4.73
N ASP A 36 -21.61 2.85 -5.67
CA ASP A 36 -21.65 2.05 -6.89
C ASP A 36 -20.83 2.68 -8.04
N GLU A 37 -20.33 3.91 -7.86
CA GLU A 37 -19.46 4.57 -8.83
C GLU A 37 -18.02 4.02 -8.78
N GLN A 38 -17.33 4.09 -9.92
CA GLN A 38 -15.92 3.70 -9.98
C GLN A 38 -15.03 4.65 -9.18
N VAL A 39 -14.34 4.13 -8.17
CA VAL A 39 -13.34 4.87 -7.39
C VAL A 39 -11.92 4.53 -7.86
N ARG A 40 -11.12 5.54 -8.19
CA ARG A 40 -9.69 5.38 -8.52
C ARG A 40 -8.82 5.97 -7.41
N LEU A 41 -8.22 5.10 -6.59
CA LEU A 41 -7.19 5.49 -5.64
C LEU A 41 -5.83 5.57 -6.32
N THR A 42 -5.06 6.62 -6.03
CA THR A 42 -3.71 6.83 -6.56
C THR A 42 -2.71 6.93 -5.41
N ASN A 43 -1.42 6.72 -5.69
CA ASN A 43 -0.36 6.74 -4.67
C ASN A 43 -0.54 5.69 -3.55
N VAL A 44 -1.23 4.59 -3.82
CA VAL A 44 -1.43 3.50 -2.85
C VAL A 44 -0.09 2.79 -2.58
N PRO A 45 0.34 2.63 -1.30
CA PRO A 45 1.61 1.98 -0.98
C PRO A 45 1.57 0.46 -1.20
N ALA A 46 2.63 -0.08 -1.78
CA ALA A 46 2.79 -1.52 -2.00
C ALA A 46 3.28 -2.24 -0.74
N VAL A 47 2.39 -2.40 0.24
CA VAL A 47 2.65 -3.12 1.50
C VAL A 47 1.69 -4.28 1.69
N ARG A 48 2.09 -5.26 2.51
CA ARG A 48 1.34 -6.52 2.69
C ARG A 48 -0.10 -6.30 3.17
N ASP A 49 -0.31 -5.34 4.08
CA ASP A 49 -1.63 -5.02 4.62
C ASP A 49 -2.59 -4.57 3.50
N VAL A 50 -2.10 -3.71 2.59
CA VAL A 50 -2.87 -3.24 1.42
C VAL A 50 -3.22 -4.42 0.51
N ALA A 51 -2.25 -5.28 0.19
CA ALA A 51 -2.51 -6.47 -0.62
C ALA A 51 -3.53 -7.41 0.02
N THR A 52 -3.58 -7.46 1.35
CA THR A 52 -4.53 -8.28 2.10
C THR A 52 -5.95 -7.71 2.01
N ILE A 53 -6.10 -6.39 2.15
CA ILE A 53 -7.42 -5.73 1.97
C ILE A 53 -7.90 -5.84 0.52
N ILE A 54 -7.04 -5.64 -0.48
CA ILE A 54 -7.43 -5.81 -1.89
C ILE A 54 -7.98 -7.22 -2.12
N ARG A 55 -7.26 -8.26 -1.66
CA ARG A 55 -7.76 -9.64 -1.76
C ARG A 55 -9.09 -9.81 -1.04
N LEU A 56 -9.26 -9.23 0.14
CA LEU A 56 -10.55 -9.30 0.85
C LEU A 56 -11.68 -8.69 0.01
N LEU A 57 -11.47 -7.52 -0.59
CA LEU A 57 -12.45 -6.87 -1.47
C LEU A 57 -12.76 -7.72 -2.71
N GLU A 58 -11.75 -8.33 -3.34
CA GLU A 58 -11.94 -9.28 -4.45
C GLU A 58 -12.82 -10.49 -4.01
N HIS A 59 -12.64 -11.00 -2.79
CA HIS A 59 -13.48 -12.09 -2.26
C HIS A 59 -14.92 -11.65 -1.96
N LEU A 60 -15.16 -10.35 -1.77
CA LEU A 60 -16.50 -9.78 -1.63
C LEU A 60 -17.17 -9.48 -2.99
N GLY A 61 -16.46 -9.69 -4.10
CA GLY A 61 -16.98 -9.52 -5.46
C GLY A 61 -16.80 -8.10 -6.03
N VAL A 62 -15.89 -7.30 -5.47
CA VAL A 62 -15.48 -5.99 -5.99
C VAL A 62 -14.40 -6.13 -7.06
#